data_AF-A0A2E1Y5A4-F1
#
_entry.id   AF-A0A2E1Y5A4-F1
#
_cell.length_a   1.000
_cell.length_b   1.000
_cell.length_c   1.000
_cell.angle_alpha   90.00
_cell.angle_beta   90.00
_cell.angle_gamma   90.00
#
_symmetry.space_group_name_H-M   'P 1'
#
loop_
_entity.id
_entity.type
_entity.pdbx_description
1 polymer ?
#
loop_
_entity_poly.entity_id
_entity_poly.type
_entity_poly.pdbx_seq_one_letter_code
_entity_poly.pdbx_strand_id
1 'polypeptide(L)'
;MDGLKIIFAAGAALITLCAMVLTTSASAGNGKPADSSPYGGGYDNRMSDILAVRMLNAHNRERTRLGLPRLKWNRALEREAKHWGNELAKRGRLEHADQGPRNNTGENLWMGSQGHWDVMTGITMMIDEKRHYRHGNLPNISSTGNWADVAHYTQIV
;
A
#
# COMPACT_ATOMS: atom_id res chain seq x y z
N MET A 1 32.48 -27.32 -14.54
CA MET A 1 31.77 -27.70 -15.79
C MET A 1 30.29 -27.78 -15.43
N ASP A 2 29.72 -26.66 -14.98
CA ASP A 2 29.18 -25.56 -15.82
C ASP A 2 27.96 -26.12 -16.59
N GLY A 3 26.73 -25.69 -16.39
CA GLY A 3 26.24 -24.36 -16.04
C GLY A 3 25.21 -23.97 -17.10
N LEU A 4 23.94 -23.77 -16.70
CA LEU A 4 22.89 -22.95 -17.33
C LEU A 4 21.58 -23.32 -16.58
N LYS A 5 21.12 -22.62 -15.53
CA LYS A 5 20.69 -21.22 -15.42
C LYS A 5 19.82 -20.77 -16.60
N ILE A 6 18.52 -21.07 -16.52
CA ILE A 6 17.48 -20.20 -17.07
C ILE A 6 16.41 -20.06 -15.99
N ILE A 7 16.62 -19.08 -15.11
CA ILE A 7 15.61 -18.59 -14.16
C ILE A 7 14.99 -17.37 -14.83
N PHE A 8 13.74 -17.48 -15.29
CA PHE A 8 12.92 -16.31 -15.59
C PHE A 8 12.18 -15.93 -14.31
N ALA A 9 12.79 -15.07 -13.48
CA ALA A 9 12.06 -14.35 -12.46
C ALA A 9 11.33 -13.20 -13.17
N ALA A 10 10.09 -13.46 -13.60
CA ALA A 10 9.20 -12.43 -14.10
C ALA A 10 8.69 -11.60 -12.91
N GLY A 11 8.77 -10.27 -13.05
CA GLY A 11 8.61 -9.30 -11.97
C GLY A 11 7.29 -9.42 -11.21
N ALA A 12 7.30 -8.95 -9.97
CA ALA A 12 6.08 -8.80 -9.20
C ALA A 12 5.52 -7.39 -9.39
N ALA A 13 4.20 -7.29 -9.55
CA ALA A 13 3.50 -6.02 -9.36
C ALA A 13 3.23 -5.88 -7.86
N LEU A 14 3.73 -4.80 -7.26
CA LEU A 14 3.60 -4.55 -5.84
C LEU A 14 2.76 -3.34 -5.52
N ILE A 15 1.84 -3.58 -4.61
CA ILE A 15 1.00 -2.56 -4.01
C ILE A 15 1.48 -2.44 -2.57
N THR A 16 2.38 -1.50 -2.34
CA THR A 16 2.59 -0.95 -1.01
C THR A 16 1.61 0.19 -0.88
N LEU A 17 0.69 0.08 0.08
CA LEU A 17 -0.21 1.19 0.41
C LEU A 17 0.05 1.65 1.83
N CYS A 18 0.42 2.92 1.98
CA CYS A 18 0.51 3.59 3.27
C CYS A 18 -0.77 4.40 3.50
N ALA A 19 -1.63 3.94 4.41
CA ALA A 19 -2.76 4.72 4.93
C ALA A 19 -2.34 5.35 6.26
N MET A 20 -2.36 6.67 6.37
CA MET A 20 -2.26 7.36 7.66
C MET A 20 -3.65 7.48 8.28
N VAL A 21 -3.87 6.80 9.40
CA VAL A 21 -4.88 7.21 10.38
C VAL A 21 -4.24 8.33 11.22
N LEU A 22 -4.76 9.56 11.10
CA LEU A 22 -4.37 10.67 11.97
C LEU A 22 -5.02 10.48 13.35
N THR A 23 -4.26 9.97 14.32
CA THR A 23 -4.54 10.20 15.75
C THR A 23 -3.39 11.02 16.35
N THR A 24 -3.62 12.34 16.43
CA THR A 24 -2.99 13.38 17.29
C THR A 24 -1.46 13.40 17.41
N SER A 25 -0.72 14.43 16.94
CA SER A 25 -0.65 15.77 17.56
C SER A 25 -0.05 16.81 16.60
N ALA A 26 -0.50 18.07 16.73
CA ALA A 26 -0.08 19.20 15.90
C ALA A 26 1.40 19.59 16.10
N SER A 27 2.08 19.96 15.02
CA SER A 27 3.00 21.10 15.02
C SER A 27 3.02 21.75 13.64
N ALA A 28 2.71 23.04 13.60
CA ALA A 28 2.72 23.86 12.40
C ALA A 28 4.17 24.20 12.02
N GLY A 29 4.54 23.90 10.78
CA GLY A 29 5.81 24.32 10.19
C GLY A 29 5.58 24.92 8.82
N ASN A 30 5.67 26.25 8.71
CA ASN A 30 5.70 26.95 7.43
C ASN A 30 7.02 26.64 6.72
N GLY A 31 6.95 25.80 5.68
CA GLY A 31 8.06 25.56 4.76
C GLY A 31 7.55 25.44 3.34
N LYS A 32 7.88 26.41 2.49
CA LYS A 32 7.69 26.32 1.02
C LYS A 32 8.42 25.07 0.50
N PRO A 33 7.86 24.26 -0.40
CA PRO A 33 8.62 23.19 -1.01
C PRO A 33 9.57 23.79 -2.06
N ALA A 34 10.88 23.59 -1.86
CA ALA A 34 11.88 23.82 -2.90
C ALA A 34 11.73 22.72 -3.95
N ASP A 35 11.38 23.13 -5.17
CA ASP A 35 11.39 22.30 -6.36
C ASP A 35 12.80 22.30 -6.96
N SER A 36 13.44 21.14 -7.00
CA SER A 36 14.40 20.78 -8.04
C SER A 36 14.84 19.32 -7.86
N SER A 37 14.38 18.44 -8.74
CA SER A 37 15.05 17.16 -8.99
C SER A 37 15.42 17.08 -10.48
N PRO A 38 16.69 16.83 -10.84
CA PRO A 38 17.19 16.95 -12.20
C PRO A 38 17.16 15.63 -13.00
N TYR A 39 16.29 14.67 -12.67
CA TYR A 39 16.21 13.42 -13.44
C TYR A 39 14.96 13.36 -14.32
N GLY A 40 15.18 13.66 -15.61
CA GLY A 40 14.23 13.44 -16.68
C GLY A 40 13.95 11.96 -16.90
N GLY A 41 12.67 11.65 -17.03
CA GLY A 41 12.14 10.36 -17.45
C GLY A 41 10.63 10.52 -17.57
N GLY A 42 10.13 10.71 -18.78
CA GLY A 42 8.72 10.86 -19.08
C GLY A 42 7.99 9.52 -18.88
N TYR A 43 7.66 9.21 -17.64
CA TYR A 43 6.58 8.28 -17.32
C TYR A 43 5.28 9.03 -17.59
N ASP A 44 4.31 8.39 -18.24
CA ASP A 44 2.97 8.98 -18.38
C ASP A 44 2.34 9.10 -16.98
N ASN A 45 2.60 10.22 -16.32
CA ASN A 45 2.13 10.53 -14.98
C ASN A 45 0.59 10.46 -14.92
N ARG A 46 -0.12 10.56 -16.05
CA ARG A 46 -1.57 10.50 -16.10
C ARG A 46 -2.10 9.11 -15.76
N MET A 47 -1.43 8.04 -16.22
CA MET A 47 -1.85 6.67 -15.91
C MET A 47 -1.63 6.33 -14.43
N SER A 48 -0.49 6.76 -13.85
CA SER A 48 -0.26 6.65 -12.40
C SER A 48 -1.25 7.49 -11.60
N ASP A 49 -1.64 8.66 -12.11
CA ASP A 49 -2.59 9.54 -11.42
C ASP A 49 -4.02 8.98 -11.44
N ILE A 50 -4.46 8.37 -12.55
CA ILE A 50 -5.74 7.67 -12.61
C ILE A 50 -5.76 6.50 -11.63
N LEU A 51 -4.69 5.70 -11.58
CA LEU A 51 -4.59 4.60 -10.63
C LEU A 51 -4.62 5.10 -9.19
N ALA A 52 -3.80 6.11 -8.84
CA ALA A 52 -3.80 6.73 -7.52
C ALA A 52 -5.20 7.21 -7.09
N VAL A 53 -5.93 7.85 -7.99
CA VAL A 53 -7.31 8.29 -7.74
C VAL A 53 -8.25 7.10 -7.49
N ARG A 54 -8.16 6.02 -8.29
CA ARG A 54 -8.97 4.81 -8.10
C ARG A 54 -8.67 4.15 -6.75
N MET A 55 -7.40 4.00 -6.40
CA MET A 55 -6.95 3.44 -5.13
C MET A 55 -7.50 4.28 -3.96
N LEU A 56 -7.27 5.60 -3.97
CA LEU A 56 -7.75 6.50 -2.92
C LEU A 56 -9.27 6.48 -2.77
N ASN A 57 -10.01 6.43 -3.89
CA ASN A 57 -11.46 6.39 -3.87
C ASN A 57 -12.01 5.09 -3.28
N ALA A 58 -11.38 3.94 -3.54
CA ALA A 58 -11.77 2.66 -2.93
C ALA A 58 -11.62 2.69 -1.40
N HIS A 59 -10.48 3.19 -0.91
CA HIS A 59 -10.25 3.38 0.53
C HIS A 59 -11.27 4.32 1.15
N ASN A 60 -11.45 5.49 0.54
CA ASN A 60 -12.35 6.50 1.06
C ASN A 60 -13.82 6.10 1.01
N ARG A 61 -14.23 5.25 0.06
CA ARG A 61 -15.59 4.69 0.04
C ARG A 61 -15.86 3.86 1.30
N GLU A 62 -14.94 2.98 1.69
CA GLU A 62 -15.11 2.17 2.91
C GLU A 62 -15.04 3.01 4.17
N ARG A 63 -14.11 3.97 4.25
CA ARG A 63 -14.02 4.89 5.39
C ARG A 63 -15.27 5.74 5.55
N THR A 64 -15.80 6.30 4.46
CA THR A 64 -17.05 7.08 4.49
C THR A 64 -18.25 6.21 4.87
N ARG A 65 -18.32 4.95 4.43
CA ARG A 65 -19.38 4.01 4.85
C ARG A 65 -19.43 3.83 6.37
N LEU A 66 -18.30 3.97 7.06
CA LEU A 66 -18.16 3.87 8.50
C LEU A 66 -18.17 5.23 9.23
N GLY A 67 -18.39 6.34 8.52
CA GLY A 67 -18.34 7.68 9.11
C GLY A 67 -16.93 8.18 9.46
N LEU A 68 -15.88 7.57 8.92
CA LEU A 68 -14.49 7.90 9.21
C LEU A 68 -13.97 9.01 8.29
N PRO A 69 -13.03 9.86 8.75
CA PRO A 69 -12.42 10.89 7.92
C PRO A 69 -11.77 10.30 6.66
N ARG A 70 -11.91 11.01 5.54
CA ARG A 70 -11.29 10.63 4.26
C ARG A 70 -9.78 10.84 4.29
N LEU A 71 -9.05 9.89 3.71
CA LEU A 71 -7.63 9.99 3.39
C LEU A 71 -7.40 10.97 2.24
N LYS A 72 -6.17 11.49 2.18
CA LYS A 72 -5.62 12.27 1.06
C LYS A 72 -4.44 11.52 0.47
N TRP A 73 -4.26 11.60 -0.85
CA TRP A 73 -3.07 11.06 -1.48
C TRP A 73 -1.82 11.80 -1.02
N ASN A 74 -0.73 11.07 -0.78
CA ASN A 74 0.55 11.65 -0.39
C ASN A 74 1.65 11.15 -1.35
N ARG A 75 2.26 12.07 -2.08
CA ARG A 75 3.31 11.75 -3.07
C ARG A 75 4.60 11.23 -2.43
N ALA A 76 4.89 11.55 -1.17
CA ALA A 76 6.03 10.97 -0.48
C ALA A 76 5.82 9.48 -0.21
N LEU A 77 4.65 9.12 0.32
CA LEU A 77 4.26 7.73 0.56
C LEU A 77 4.20 6.93 -0.74
N GLU A 78 3.73 7.52 -1.84
CA GLU A 78 3.76 6.89 -3.16
C GLU A 78 5.19 6.54 -3.61
N ARG A 79 6.16 7.44 -3.38
CA ARG A 79 7.57 7.18 -3.74
C ARG A 79 8.18 6.08 -2.89
N GLU A 80 7.93 6.11 -1.58
CA GLU A 80 8.38 5.07 -0.63
C GLU A 80 7.78 3.71 -1.00
N ALA A 81 6.47 3.67 -1.25
CA ALA A 81 5.75 2.49 -1.70
C ALA A 81 6.30 1.93 -3.02
N LYS A 82 6.53 2.80 -4.02
CA LYS A 82 7.11 2.39 -5.30
C LYS A 82 8.53 1.84 -5.12
N HIS A 83 9.34 2.45 -4.27
CA HIS A 83 10.69 1.99 -3.97
C HIS A 83 10.66 0.60 -3.34
N TRP A 84 9.91 0.41 -2.25
CA TRP A 84 9.84 -0.88 -1.56
C TRP A 84 9.18 -1.97 -2.41
N GLY A 85 8.16 -1.59 -3.19
CA GLY A 85 7.58 -2.45 -4.21
C GLY A 85 8.65 -3.03 -5.13
N ASN A 86 9.50 -2.20 -5.72
CA ASN A 86 10.57 -2.70 -6.59
C ASN A 86 11.54 -3.66 -5.86
N GLU A 87 11.83 -3.44 -4.58
CA GLU A 87 12.68 -4.35 -3.79
C GLU A 87 12.03 -5.70 -3.54
N LEU A 88 10.75 -5.73 -3.17
CA LEU A 88 10.02 -6.98 -2.99
C LEU A 88 9.83 -7.73 -4.32
N ALA A 89 9.72 -7.03 -5.45
CA ALA A 89 9.66 -7.66 -6.76
C ALA A 89 10.95 -8.41 -7.11
N LYS A 90 12.12 -7.86 -6.73
CA LYS A 90 13.40 -8.54 -6.88
C LYS A 90 13.51 -9.75 -5.94
N ARG A 91 12.95 -9.64 -4.74
CA ARG A 91 13.00 -10.71 -3.71
C ARG A 91 12.03 -11.86 -3.99
N GLY A 92 10.92 -11.60 -4.69
CA GLY A 92 9.89 -12.60 -4.98
C GLY A 92 9.12 -13.10 -3.75
N ARG A 93 9.12 -12.33 -2.65
CA ARG A 93 8.36 -12.63 -1.42
C ARG A 93 7.86 -11.35 -0.78
N LEU A 94 6.72 -11.45 -0.08
CA LEU A 94 6.19 -10.34 0.73
C LEU A 94 6.96 -10.24 2.04
N GLU A 95 7.38 -9.03 2.37
CA GLU A 95 8.05 -8.68 3.62
C GLU A 95 7.81 -7.19 3.89
N HIS A 96 7.46 -6.86 5.12
CA HIS A 96 7.28 -5.47 5.49
C HIS A 96 8.59 -4.71 5.44
N ALA A 97 8.53 -3.44 5.02
CA ALA A 97 9.68 -2.56 5.15
C ALA A 97 9.99 -2.32 6.64
N ASP A 98 11.28 -2.22 6.96
CA ASP A 98 11.73 -1.76 8.27
C ASP A 98 11.13 -0.38 8.58
N GLN A 99 10.82 -0.13 9.86
CA GLN A 99 10.14 1.08 10.32
C GLN A 99 10.85 2.38 9.89
N GLY A 100 12.18 2.41 9.95
CA GLY A 100 12.98 3.58 9.57
C GLY A 100 12.82 3.96 8.09
N PRO A 101 13.12 3.05 7.14
CA PRO A 101 12.90 3.26 5.71
C PRO A 101 11.49 3.71 5.30
N ARG A 102 10.44 3.34 6.05
CA ARG A 102 9.06 3.80 5.82
C ARG A 102 8.60 4.91 6.77
N ASN A 103 9.52 5.62 7.42
CA ASN A 103 9.22 6.76 8.28
C ASN A 103 8.09 6.48 9.31
N ASN A 104 8.07 5.28 9.89
CA ASN A 104 7.04 4.78 10.81
C ASN A 104 5.59 4.76 10.27
N THR A 105 5.37 4.73 8.95
CA THR A 105 4.03 4.71 8.34
C THR A 105 3.45 3.29 8.31
N GLY A 106 2.13 3.12 8.41
CA GLY A 106 1.50 1.81 8.19
C GLY A 106 1.75 1.25 6.78
N GLU A 107 1.61 -0.06 6.60
CA GLU A 107 1.88 -0.73 5.32
C GLU A 107 0.92 -1.92 5.11
N ASN A 108 0.22 -1.91 3.98
CA ASN A 108 -0.42 -3.10 3.42
C ASN A 108 0.37 -3.60 2.21
N LEU A 109 0.47 -4.92 2.07
CA LEU A 109 1.19 -5.59 0.99
C LEU A 109 0.29 -6.57 0.26
N TRP A 110 0.44 -6.63 -1.05
CA TRP A 110 -0.18 -7.66 -1.88
C TRP A 110 0.72 -7.98 -3.06
N MET A 111 0.72 -9.25 -3.48
CA MET A 111 1.50 -9.75 -4.59
C MET A 111 0.62 -10.63 -5.48
N GLY A 112 0.83 -10.48 -6.79
CA GLY A 112 0.28 -11.37 -7.81
C GLY A 112 1.27 -11.53 -8.96
N SER A 113 1.08 -12.58 -9.75
CA SER A 113 1.88 -12.84 -10.95
C SER A 113 1.71 -11.71 -11.97
N GLN A 114 2.82 -11.18 -12.50
CA GLN A 114 2.78 -10.11 -13.50
C GLN A 114 1.97 -10.51 -14.73
N GLY A 115 1.13 -9.58 -15.20
CA GLY A 115 0.25 -9.78 -16.36
C GLY A 115 -1.06 -10.51 -16.07
N HIS A 116 -1.25 -11.05 -14.85
CA HIS A 116 -2.46 -11.81 -14.49
C HIS A 116 -3.43 -11.05 -13.60
N TRP A 117 -3.01 -9.92 -13.01
CA TRP A 117 -3.79 -9.24 -11.99
C TRP A 117 -3.76 -7.72 -12.14
N ASP A 118 -4.92 -7.07 -11.97
CA ASP A 118 -5.04 -5.61 -11.82
C ASP A 118 -4.69 -5.20 -10.38
N VAL A 119 -4.07 -4.03 -10.23
CA VAL A 119 -3.76 -3.46 -8.90
C VAL A 119 -5.02 -3.31 -8.06
N MET A 120 -6.16 -2.96 -8.67
CA MET A 120 -7.42 -2.83 -7.93
C MET A 120 -7.92 -4.16 -7.37
N THR A 121 -7.54 -5.31 -7.95
CA THR A 121 -7.88 -6.62 -7.39
C THR A 121 -7.29 -6.79 -5.99
N GLY A 122 -6.02 -6.43 -5.79
CA GLY A 122 -5.39 -6.50 -4.47
C GLY A 122 -6.10 -5.63 -3.44
N ILE A 123 -6.48 -4.41 -3.81
CA ILE A 123 -7.24 -3.51 -2.92
C ILE A 123 -8.62 -4.07 -2.59
N THR A 124 -9.33 -4.62 -3.58
CA THR A 124 -10.62 -5.28 -3.34
C THR A 124 -10.46 -6.45 -2.37
N MET A 125 -9.44 -7.29 -2.52
CA MET A 125 -9.19 -8.41 -1.60
C MET A 125 -8.90 -7.93 -0.17
N MET A 126 -8.11 -6.87 0.00
CA MET A 126 -7.87 -6.25 1.32
C MET A 126 -9.16 -5.71 1.94
N ILE A 127 -10.05 -5.10 1.14
CA ILE A 127 -11.35 -4.63 1.62
C ILE A 127 -12.27 -5.80 1.98
N ASP A 128 -12.24 -6.89 1.22
CA ASP A 128 -13.12 -8.06 1.40
C ASP A 128 -12.81 -8.87 2.66
N GLU A 129 -11.66 -8.63 3.31
CA GLU A 129 -11.39 -9.11 4.67
C GLU A 129 -12.44 -8.61 5.68
N LYS A 130 -13.15 -7.51 5.41
CA LYS A 130 -14.26 -7.01 6.24
C LYS A 130 -15.32 -8.06 6.55
N ARG A 131 -15.47 -9.08 5.69
CA ARG A 131 -16.41 -10.21 5.92
C ARG A 131 -16.08 -11.01 7.18
N HIS A 132 -14.83 -10.97 7.60
CA HIS A 132 -14.32 -11.64 8.80
C HIS A 132 -14.18 -10.69 9.98
N TYR A 133 -14.24 -9.38 9.75
CA TYR A 133 -14.08 -8.39 10.81
C TYR A 133 -15.24 -8.45 11.83
N ARG A 134 -14.87 -8.44 13.11
CA ARG A 134 -15.78 -8.14 14.22
C ARG A 134 -15.17 -7.04 15.08
N HIS A 135 -16.03 -6.16 15.60
CA HIS A 135 -15.56 -5.12 16.50
C HIS A 135 -15.08 -5.72 17.83
N GLY A 136 -13.92 -5.26 18.32
CA GLY A 136 -13.30 -5.78 19.54
C GLY A 136 -11.86 -5.30 19.71
N ASN A 137 -11.17 -5.89 20.68
CA ASN A 137 -9.76 -5.63 20.97
C ASN A 137 -8.88 -6.71 20.33
N LEU A 138 -7.66 -6.37 19.90
CA LEU A 138 -6.68 -7.34 19.43
C LEU A 138 -6.38 -8.41 20.50
N PRO A 139 -6.18 -9.68 20.12
CA PRO A 139 -6.29 -10.24 18.76
C PRO A 139 -7.72 -10.62 18.36
N ASN A 140 -8.73 -10.35 19.19
CA ASN A 140 -10.11 -10.81 19.04
C ASN A 140 -10.97 -9.99 18.08
N ILE A 141 -10.41 -9.56 16.96
CA ILE A 141 -11.06 -8.70 15.94
C ILE A 141 -11.53 -9.46 14.69
N SER A 142 -11.31 -10.78 14.63
CA SER A 142 -11.70 -11.62 13.50
C SER A 142 -12.64 -12.75 13.93
N SER A 143 -13.70 -13.00 13.15
CA SER A 143 -14.61 -14.14 13.32
C SER A 143 -13.95 -15.49 13.02
N THR A 144 -12.82 -15.52 12.32
CA THR A 144 -12.06 -16.75 12.04
C THR A 144 -11.19 -17.21 13.21
N GLY A 145 -11.00 -16.35 14.22
CA GLY A 145 -10.06 -16.56 15.32
C GLY A 145 -8.62 -16.15 15.01
N ASN A 146 -8.30 -15.80 13.76
CA ASN A 146 -6.99 -15.26 13.37
C ASN A 146 -7.10 -13.76 13.06
N TRP A 147 -6.40 -12.92 13.85
CA TRP A 147 -6.43 -11.46 13.66
C TRP A 147 -5.82 -11.04 12.31
N ALA A 148 -4.89 -11.83 11.76
CA ALA A 148 -4.23 -11.51 10.50
C ALA A 148 -5.19 -11.53 9.30
N ASP A 149 -6.30 -12.27 9.40
CA ASP A 149 -7.32 -12.39 8.34
C ASP A 149 -8.12 -11.09 8.12
N VAL A 150 -7.92 -10.10 8.99
CA VAL A 150 -8.56 -8.77 8.92
C VAL A 150 -7.55 -7.62 8.99
N ALA A 151 -6.25 -7.93 8.98
CA ALA A 151 -5.19 -6.96 9.21
C ALA A 151 -5.19 -5.86 8.14
N HIS A 152 -5.32 -6.22 6.86
CA HIS A 152 -5.33 -5.24 5.79
C HIS A 152 -6.57 -4.35 5.86
N TYR A 153 -7.75 -4.95 6.07
CA TYR A 153 -8.99 -4.17 6.21
C TYR A 153 -8.92 -3.18 7.37
N THR A 154 -8.43 -3.59 8.54
CA THR A 154 -8.33 -2.68 9.69
C THR A 154 -7.34 -1.53 9.49
N GLN A 155 -6.34 -1.67 8.62
CA GLN A 155 -5.46 -0.54 8.25
C GLN A 155 -6.13 0.42 7.25
N ILE A 156 -7.09 -0.06 6.44
CA ILE A 156 -7.86 0.75 5.49
C ILE A 156 -8.82 1.71 6.22
N VAL A 157 -9.44 1.26 7.32
CA VAL A 157 -10.52 1.98 8.04
C VAL A 157 -10.03 2.66 9.31
#